data_AF-A0A077NCF4-F1
#
_entry.id   AF-A0A077NCF4-F1
#
_cell.length_a   1.000
_cell.length_b   1.000
_cell.length_c   1.000
_cell.angle_alpha   90.00
_cell.angle_beta   90.00
_cell.angle_gamma   90.00
#
_symmetry.space_group_name_H-M   'P 1'
#
loop_
_entity.id
_entity.type
_entity.pdbx_description
1 polymer ?
#
loop_
_entity_poly.entity_id
_entity_poly.type
_entity_poly.pdbx_seq_one_letter_code
_entity_poly.pdbx_strand_id
1 'polypeptide(L)'
;MMLEKIKEEIISNSFVDEIRISLSFNEQEYKKLVASLTNLAEIMNEQSTIDKELALYLYSIPQMVHNAYASFDGKENKPEIAMKLEEAWIELDALSIDCLS
;
A
#
# COMPACT_ATOMS: atom_id res chain seq x y z
N MET A 1 -8.64 -17.89 9.66
CA MET A 1 -9.92 -17.50 9.02
C MET A 1 -10.01 -15.99 8.82
N MET A 2 -9.69 -15.16 9.83
CA MET A 2 -9.63 -13.70 9.66
C MET A 2 -8.35 -13.21 8.95
N LEU A 3 -7.17 -13.74 9.32
CA LEU A 3 -5.89 -13.40 8.68
C LEU A 3 -5.87 -13.73 7.17
N GLU A 4 -6.27 -14.96 6.80
CA GLU A 4 -6.36 -15.36 5.38
C GLU A 4 -7.28 -14.45 4.56
N LYS A 5 -8.42 -14.03 5.14
CA LYS A 5 -9.33 -13.11 4.49
C LYS A 5 -8.68 -11.74 4.25
N ILE A 6 -7.99 -11.20 5.25
CA ILE A 6 -7.29 -9.91 5.13
C ILE A 6 -6.15 -10.01 4.10
N LYS A 7 -5.42 -11.14 4.09
CA LYS A 7 -4.40 -11.43 3.09
C LYS A 7 -4.99 -11.40 1.68
N GLU A 8 -6.11 -12.09 1.45
CA GLU A 8 -6.82 -12.07 0.17
C GLU A 8 -7.28 -10.65 -0.22
N GLU A 9 -7.82 -9.87 0.73
CA GLU A 9 -8.23 -8.48 0.49
C GLU A 9 -7.04 -7.60 0.05
N ILE A 10 -5.86 -7.74 0.67
CA ILE A 10 -4.65 -7.01 0.29
C ILE A 10 -4.16 -7.43 -1.10
N ILE A 11 -4.08 -8.74 -1.35
CA ILE A 11 -3.55 -9.29 -2.61
C ILE A 11 -4.43 -8.97 -3.81
N SER A 12 -5.76 -8.94 -3.61
CA SER A 12 -6.74 -8.68 -4.67
C SER A 12 -7.06 -7.20 -4.87
N ASN A 13 -6.53 -6.31 -4.03
CA ASN A 13 -6.75 -4.87 -4.15
C ASN A 13 -6.08 -4.31 -5.43
N SER A 14 -6.83 -3.51 -6.20
CA SER A 14 -6.35 -3.01 -7.50
C SER A 14 -5.61 -1.67 -7.43
N PHE A 15 -5.49 -1.03 -6.27
CA PHE A 15 -4.93 0.32 -6.14
C PHE A 15 -3.53 0.44 -6.77
N VAL A 16 -2.63 -0.48 -6.42
CA VAL A 16 -1.24 -0.46 -6.92
C VAL A 16 -1.19 -0.76 -8.42
N ASP A 17 -2.04 -1.67 -8.91
CA ASP A 17 -2.12 -1.98 -10.33
C ASP A 17 -2.64 -0.79 -11.16
N GLU A 18 -3.63 -0.08 -10.64
CA GLU A 18 -4.17 1.13 -11.28
C GLU A 18 -3.12 2.25 -11.34
N ILE A 19 -2.36 2.46 -10.27
CA ILE A 19 -1.23 3.39 -10.28
C ILE A 19 -0.18 2.97 -11.31
N ARG A 20 0.19 1.69 -11.35
CA ARG A 20 1.26 1.21 -12.23
C ARG A 20 0.88 1.24 -13.70
N ILE A 21 -0.36 0.91 -14.04
CA ILE A 21 -0.83 0.75 -15.43
C ILE A 21 -1.27 2.08 -16.02
N SER A 22 -2.05 2.86 -15.27
CA SER A 22 -2.74 4.05 -15.80
C SER A 22 -2.38 5.33 -15.07
N LEU A 23 -1.55 5.27 -14.02
CA LEU A 23 -1.24 6.39 -13.14
C LEU A 23 -2.53 7.05 -12.63
N SER A 24 -3.51 6.22 -12.27
CA SER A 24 -4.80 6.64 -11.75
C SER A 24 -4.87 6.43 -10.24
N PHE A 25 -5.18 7.48 -9.49
CA PHE A 25 -5.35 7.39 -8.04
C PHE A 25 -6.81 7.07 -7.70
N ASN A 26 -7.09 5.80 -7.42
CA ASN A 26 -8.41 5.36 -7.02
C ASN A 26 -8.58 5.42 -5.49
N GLU A 27 -9.22 6.49 -5.05
CA GLU A 27 -9.51 6.78 -3.64
C GLU A 27 -10.27 5.65 -2.92
N GLN A 28 -11.13 4.93 -3.63
CA GLN A 28 -11.92 3.87 -3.02
C GLN A 28 -11.06 2.63 -2.74
N GLU A 29 -10.24 2.23 -3.71
CA GLU A 29 -9.34 1.08 -3.56
C GLU A 29 -8.21 1.40 -2.58
N TYR A 30 -7.71 2.64 -2.58
CA TYR A 30 -6.77 3.13 -1.58
C TYR A 30 -7.30 2.94 -0.15
N LYS A 31 -8.51 3.43 0.13
CA LYS A 31 -9.12 3.33 1.46
C LYS A 31 -9.36 1.89 1.90
N LYS A 32 -9.73 1.01 0.96
CA LYS A 32 -9.85 -0.42 1.23
C LYS A 32 -8.50 -1.02 1.62
N LEU A 33 -7.44 -0.69 0.87
CA LEU A 33 -6.09 -1.18 1.14
C LEU A 33 -5.60 -0.73 2.52
N VAL A 34 -5.74 0.57 2.83
CA VAL A 34 -5.39 1.13 4.14
C VAL A 34 -6.14 0.40 5.25
N ALA A 35 -7.46 0.22 5.13
CA ALA A 35 -8.26 -0.48 6.13
C ALA A 35 -7.79 -1.94 6.34
N SER A 36 -7.50 -2.67 5.26
CA SER A 36 -6.99 -4.04 5.35
C SER A 36 -5.60 -4.10 6.00
N LEU A 37 -4.71 -3.13 5.71
CA LEU A 37 -3.38 -3.03 6.33
C LEU A 37 -3.47 -2.66 7.81
N THR A 38 -4.34 -1.73 8.21
CA THR A 38 -4.56 -1.41 9.62
C THR A 38 -5.06 -2.63 10.39
N ASN A 39 -6.05 -3.35 9.85
CA ASN A 39 -6.54 -4.60 10.47
C ASN A 39 -5.44 -5.67 10.53
N LEU A 40 -4.57 -5.73 9.52
CA LEU A 40 -3.43 -6.64 9.52
C LEU A 40 -2.44 -6.28 10.63
N ALA A 41 -2.07 -5.01 10.78
CA ALA A 41 -1.14 -4.55 11.81
C ALA A 41 -1.63 -4.92 13.22
N GLU A 42 -2.93 -4.74 13.49
CA GLU A 42 -3.53 -5.14 14.77
C GLU A 42 -3.39 -6.65 15.03
N ILE A 43 -3.59 -7.49 14.01
CA ILE A 43 -3.43 -8.94 14.13
C ILE A 43 -1.95 -9.32 14.30
N MET A 44 -1.06 -8.67 13.54
CA MET A 44 0.36 -8.99 13.53
C MET A 44 1.05 -8.68 14.87
N ASN A 45 0.55 -7.70 15.64
CA ASN A 45 1.00 -7.45 17.01
C ASN A 45 0.90 -8.67 17.94
N GLU A 46 0.01 -9.63 17.63
CA GLU A 46 -0.16 -10.87 18.41
C GLU A 46 0.48 -12.09 17.74
N GLN A 47 0.99 -11.96 16.52
CA GLN A 47 1.58 -13.03 15.73
C GLN A 47 3.11 -12.96 15.73
N SER A 48 3.77 -14.11 15.71
CA SER A 48 5.25 -14.19 15.68
C SER A 48 5.82 -14.45 14.28
N THR A 49 4.97 -14.75 13.31
CA THR A 49 5.40 -15.12 11.97
C THR A 49 4.46 -14.56 10.92
N ILE A 50 5.04 -14.12 9.82
CA ILE A 50 4.32 -13.69 8.62
C ILE A 50 4.65 -14.64 7.46
N ASP A 51 3.66 -14.91 6.62
CA ASP A 51 3.88 -15.62 5.35
C ASP A 51 4.76 -14.75 4.43
N LYS A 52 5.71 -15.40 3.75
CA LYS A 52 6.59 -14.79 2.75
C LYS A 52 5.85 -14.06 1.64
N GLU A 53 4.71 -14.59 1.18
CA GLU A 53 3.92 -13.94 0.15
C GLU A 53 3.38 -12.60 0.66
N LEU A 54 2.80 -12.58 1.85
CA LEU A 54 2.28 -11.37 2.46
C LEU A 54 3.41 -10.36 2.74
N ALA A 55 4.55 -10.83 3.26
CA ALA A 55 5.72 -9.98 3.46
C ALA A 55 6.20 -9.33 2.15
N LEU A 56 6.23 -10.08 1.05
CA LEU A 56 6.59 -9.53 -0.26
C LEU A 56 5.62 -8.44 -0.70
N TYR A 57 4.31 -8.62 -0.49
CA TYR A 57 3.31 -7.60 -0.79
C TYR A 57 3.51 -6.34 0.06
N LEU A 58 3.74 -6.48 1.36
CA LEU A 58 3.97 -5.36 2.28
C LEU A 58 5.21 -4.54 1.88
N TYR A 59 6.29 -5.17 1.44
CA TYR A 59 7.44 -4.42 0.91
C TYR A 59 7.17 -3.79 -0.46
N SER A 60 6.36 -4.44 -1.30
CA SER A 60 6.17 -4.04 -2.69
C SER A 60 5.18 -2.88 -2.85
N ILE A 61 4.12 -2.84 -2.06
CA ILE A 61 3.06 -1.82 -2.13
C ILE A 61 3.63 -0.39 -2.01
N PRO A 62 4.30 0.00 -0.91
CA PRO A 62 4.82 1.36 -0.76
C PRO A 62 5.90 1.67 -1.81
N GLN A 63 6.75 0.70 -2.16
CA GLN A 63 7.78 0.88 -3.19
C GLN A 63 7.17 1.20 -4.56
N MET A 64 6.07 0.55 -4.94
CA MET A 64 5.41 0.80 -6.22
C MET A 64 4.75 2.19 -6.26
N VAL A 65 4.12 2.63 -5.16
CA VAL A 65 3.54 3.97 -5.05
C VAL A 65 4.64 5.04 -5.08
N HIS A 66 5.75 4.83 -4.36
CA HIS A 66 6.91 5.70 -4.41
C HIS A 66 7.49 5.82 -5.82
N ASN A 67 7.63 4.71 -6.56
CA ASN A 67 8.11 4.75 -7.94
C ASN A 67 7.21 5.60 -8.85
N ALA A 68 5.90 5.53 -8.65
CA ALA A 68 4.94 6.36 -9.38
C ALA A 68 5.08 7.84 -9.01
N TYR A 69 5.26 8.17 -7.73
CA TYR A 69 5.56 9.53 -7.27
C TYR A 69 6.87 10.07 -7.86
N ALA A 70 7.94 9.27 -7.82
CA ALA A 70 9.27 9.64 -8.34
C ALA A 70 9.26 9.94 -9.84
N SER A 71 8.28 9.42 -10.61
CA SER A 71 8.09 9.77 -12.03
C SER A 71 7.73 11.26 -12.27
N PHE A 72 7.43 12.00 -11.20
CA PHE A 72 7.16 13.43 -11.22
C PHE A 72 8.34 14.30 -10.78
N ASP A 73 9.49 13.72 -10.45
CA ASP A 73 10.66 14.49 -10.03
C ASP A 73 11.18 15.42 -11.14
N GLY A 74 11.63 16.61 -10.74
CA GLY A 74 12.09 17.66 -11.65
C GLY A 74 10.98 18.45 -12.36
N LYS A 75 9.69 18.18 -12.07
CA LYS A 75 8.57 18.98 -12.57
C LYS A 75 8.27 20.13 -11.60
N GLU A 76 8.40 21.38 -12.07
CA GLU A 76 8.21 22.59 -11.25
C GLU A 76 6.77 22.77 -10.71
N ASN A 77 5.79 22.15 -11.36
CA ASN A 77 4.40 22.11 -10.91
C ASN A 77 3.93 20.65 -10.86
N LYS A 78 4.12 20.01 -9.70
CA LYS A 78 3.65 18.64 -9.47
C LYS A 78 2.11 18.64 -9.53
N PRO A 79 1.47 17.80 -10.37
CA PRO A 79 0.02 17.73 -10.45
C PRO A 79 -0.57 17.19 -9.13
N GLU A 80 -1.86 17.44 -8.89
CA GLU A 80 -2.56 16.99 -7.67
C GLU A 80 -2.33 15.50 -7.36
N ILE A 81 -2.29 14.66 -8.39
CA ILE A 81 -2.03 13.23 -8.22
C ILE A 81 -0.65 12.93 -7.61
N ALA A 82 0.37 13.73 -7.90
CA ALA A 82 1.70 13.52 -7.32
C ALA A 82 1.69 13.79 -5.81
N MET A 83 0.92 14.77 -5.35
CA MET A 83 0.74 15.02 -3.91
C MET A 83 0.03 13.85 -3.23
N LYS A 84 -1.04 13.34 -3.87
CA LYS A 84 -1.76 12.16 -3.35
C LYS A 84 -0.89 10.91 -3.30
N LEU A 85 -0.03 10.70 -4.30
CA LEU A 85 0.91 9.58 -4.32
C LEU A 85 1.99 9.70 -3.23
N GLU A 86 2.46 10.91 -2.94
CA GLU A 86 3.41 11.16 -1.84
C GLU A 86 2.77 10.85 -0.48
N GLU A 87 1.57 11.39 -0.22
CA GLU A 87 0.83 11.12 1.02
C GLU A 87 0.54 9.62 1.17
N ALA A 88 0.04 8.98 0.11
CA ALA A 88 -0.25 7.55 0.12
C ALA A 88 1.00 6.68 0.31
N TRP A 89 2.14 7.06 -0.29
CA TRP A 89 3.39 6.35 -0.07
C TRP A 89 3.80 6.37 1.41
N ILE A 90 3.79 7.56 2.03
CA ILE A 90 4.17 7.72 3.44
C ILE A 90 3.25 6.88 4.35
N GLU A 91 1.93 6.93 4.13
CA GLU A 91 0.96 6.18 4.93
C GLU A 91 1.11 4.66 4.74
N LEU A 92 1.27 4.19 3.50
CA LEU A 92 1.41 2.77 3.21
C LEU A 92 2.75 2.20 3.70
N ASP A 93 3.83 2.99 3.68
CA ASP A 93 5.13 2.58 4.22
C ASP A 93 5.06 2.38 5.73
N ALA A 94 4.46 3.34 6.45
CA ALA A 94 4.25 3.25 7.89
C ALA A 94 3.41 2.02 8.26
N LEU A 95 2.27 1.82 7.61
CA LEU A 95 1.40 0.66 7.85
C LEU A 95 2.09 -0.68 7.53
N SER A 96 2.91 -0.71 6.48
CA SER A 96 3.66 -1.91 6.12
C SER A 96 4.71 -2.26 7.17
N ILE A 97 5.38 -1.25 7.75
CA ILE A 97 6.30 -1.43 8.88
C ILE A 97 5.56 -1.92 10.11
N ASP A 98 4.40 -1.35 10.43
CA ASP A 98 3.59 -1.78 11.58
C ASP A 98 3.13 -3.24 11.44
N CYS A 99 2.83 -3.71 10.22
CA CYS A 99 2.51 -5.12 9.97
C CYS A 99 3.71 -6.08 10.14
N LEU A 100 4.94 -5.57 10.07
CA LEU A 100 6.19 -6.35 10.09
C LEU A 100 6.95 -6.25 11.42
N SER A 101 6.52 -5.37 12.32
CA SER A 101 7.15 -5.11 13.63
C SER A 101 6.68 -6.08 14.70
#